data_AF-A0KVU5-F1
#
_entry.id   AF-A0KVU5-F1
#
_cell.length_a   1.000
_cell.length_b   1.000
_cell.length_c   1.000
_cell.angle_alpha   90.00
_cell.angle_beta   90.00
_cell.angle_gamma   90.00
#
_symmetry.space_group_name_H-M   'P 1'
#
loop_
_entity.id
_entity.type
_entity.pdbx_description
1 polymer ?
#
loop_
_entity_poly.entity_id
_entity_poly.type
_entity_poly.pdbx_seq_one_letter_code
_entity_poly.pdbx_strand_id
1 'polypeptide(L)'
;MKNDIIQSLASIQRLFEAELIASIQAASTQKSPYGYALLLGEDLQMAYPIAVTNCESDLVDPTDTYSRYIPDEWLEWHDDHFAKVKHAYKALYQAFSQVYTVTDEAFCYTEVALEFMEQLYAMYLAAMKKVVGQFPDVSYWIIWISDSDRAIITESFWTLNSGHVREEAAIYFEQ
;
A
#
# COMPACT_ATOMS: atom_id res chain seq x y z
N MET A 1 -0.93 27.83 6.40
CA MET A 1 0.08 26.91 6.97
C MET A 1 -0.50 25.55 7.37
N LYS A 2 -1.41 25.43 8.36
CA LYS A 2 -2.01 24.11 8.71
C LYS A 2 -2.83 23.47 7.57
N ASN A 3 -3.62 24.25 6.84
CA ASN A 3 -4.40 23.77 5.68
C ASN A 3 -3.55 23.45 4.43
N ASP A 4 -2.30 23.91 4.35
CA ASP A 4 -1.48 23.76 3.13
C ASP A 4 -0.88 22.36 3.00
N ILE A 5 -0.63 21.67 4.12
CA ILE A 5 -0.02 20.33 4.11
C ILE A 5 -1.04 19.25 3.71
N ILE A 6 -2.31 19.38 4.12
CA ILE A 6 -3.39 18.50 3.66
C ILE A 6 -3.66 18.72 2.16
N GLN A 7 -3.62 19.96 1.67
CA GLN A 7 -3.67 20.25 0.23
C GLN A 7 -2.46 19.66 -0.55
N SER A 8 -1.34 19.42 0.14
CA SER A 8 -0.15 18.82 -0.47
C SER A 8 -0.31 17.31 -0.73
N LEU A 9 -1.12 16.59 0.06
CA LEU A 9 -1.48 15.19 -0.23
C LEU A 9 -2.25 15.07 -1.56
N ALA A 10 -3.15 16.01 -1.85
CA ALA A 10 -3.89 16.03 -3.12
C ALA A 10 -2.96 16.16 -4.35
N SER A 11 -1.80 16.81 -4.18
CA SER A 11 -0.79 16.93 -5.24
C SER A 11 -0.06 15.61 -5.49
N ILE A 12 0.20 14.85 -4.42
CA ILE A 12 0.80 13.50 -4.50
C ILE A 12 -0.21 12.49 -5.06
N GLN A 13 -1.49 12.62 -4.74
CA GLN A 13 -2.53 11.67 -5.14
C GLN A 13 -2.56 11.44 -6.65
N ARG A 14 -2.57 12.51 -7.47
CA ARG A 14 -2.61 12.37 -8.93
C ARG A 14 -1.36 11.68 -9.49
N LEU A 15 -0.21 12.00 -8.91
CA LEU A 15 1.06 11.37 -9.28
C LEU A 15 1.03 9.88 -8.91
N PHE A 16 0.54 9.56 -7.72
CA PHE A 16 0.39 8.19 -7.25
C PHE A 16 -0.55 7.38 -8.15
N GLU A 17 -1.72 7.92 -8.50
CA GLU A 17 -2.67 7.24 -9.40
C GLU A 17 -2.04 6.89 -10.75
N ALA A 18 -1.24 7.80 -11.32
CA ALA A 18 -0.55 7.57 -12.58
C ALA A 18 0.54 6.48 -12.46
N GLU A 19 1.39 6.54 -11.43
CA GLU A 19 2.45 5.54 -11.22
C GLU A 19 1.87 4.17 -10.83
N LEU A 20 0.74 4.13 -10.11
CA LEU A 20 0.03 2.89 -9.77
C LEU A 20 -0.43 2.15 -11.03
N ILE A 21 -1.09 2.85 -11.95
CA ILE A 21 -1.54 2.25 -13.23
C ILE A 21 -0.34 1.75 -14.03
N ALA A 22 0.72 2.55 -14.13
CA ALA A 22 1.92 2.18 -14.86
C ALA A 22 2.62 0.94 -14.26
N SER A 23 2.69 0.89 -12.93
CA SER A 23 3.24 -0.25 -12.17
C SER A 23 2.48 -1.54 -12.47
N ILE A 24 1.15 -1.51 -12.35
CA ILE A 24 0.32 -2.70 -12.61
C ILE A 24 0.43 -3.14 -14.08
N GLN A 25 0.38 -2.19 -15.03
CA GLN A 25 0.55 -2.48 -16.45
C GLN A 25 1.90 -3.16 -16.75
N ALA A 26 2.98 -2.66 -16.14
CA ALA A 26 4.31 -3.24 -16.29
C ALA A 26 4.36 -4.67 -15.72
N ALA A 27 3.85 -4.88 -14.50
CA ALA A 27 3.82 -6.18 -13.86
C ALA A 27 2.97 -7.20 -14.64
N SER A 28 1.76 -6.83 -15.06
CA SER A 28 0.88 -7.68 -15.89
C SER A 28 1.53 -8.07 -17.22
N THR A 29 2.24 -7.15 -17.87
CA THR A 29 2.91 -7.45 -19.15
C THR A 29 4.10 -8.40 -18.98
N GLN A 30 4.78 -8.37 -17.83
CA GLN A 30 5.98 -9.16 -17.59
C GLN A 30 5.68 -10.59 -17.11
N LYS A 31 4.78 -10.73 -16.12
CA LYS A 31 4.57 -12.01 -15.43
C LYS A 31 3.12 -12.40 -15.20
N SER A 32 2.15 -11.52 -15.47
CA SER A 32 0.71 -11.78 -15.23
C SER A 32 0.42 -12.22 -13.77
N PRO A 33 0.72 -11.36 -12.77
CA PRO A 33 0.60 -11.73 -11.37
C PRO A 33 -0.86 -11.89 -10.94
N TYR A 34 -1.15 -12.84 -10.05
CA TYR A 34 -2.46 -12.98 -9.43
C TYR A 34 -2.64 -12.02 -8.25
N GLY A 35 -1.55 -11.69 -7.56
CA GLY A 35 -1.53 -10.85 -6.37
C GLY A 35 -0.78 -9.54 -6.60
N TYR A 36 -1.35 -8.43 -6.12
CA TYR A 36 -0.72 -7.12 -6.13
C TYR A 36 -0.87 -6.45 -4.75
N ALA A 37 0.26 -6.24 -4.09
CA ALA A 37 0.36 -5.58 -2.80
C ALA A 37 1.05 -4.23 -2.96
N LEU A 38 0.52 -3.25 -2.25
CA LEU A 38 1.19 -1.98 -2.01
C LEU A 38 1.81 -2.05 -0.62
N LEU A 39 3.12 -2.30 -0.59
CA LEU A 39 3.91 -2.39 0.62
C LEU A 39 4.29 -0.98 1.09
N LEU A 40 4.04 -0.68 2.37
CA LEU A 40 4.41 0.57 3.02
C LEU A 40 5.36 0.29 4.18
N GLY A 41 6.24 1.24 4.49
CA GLY A 41 6.98 1.21 5.75
C GLY A 41 6.08 1.55 6.93
N GLU A 42 6.32 0.89 8.07
CA GLU A 42 5.60 1.16 9.33
C GLU A 42 5.83 2.60 9.82
N ASP A 43 7.06 3.08 9.65
CA ASP A 43 7.42 4.42 10.04
C ASP A 43 6.90 5.47 9.06
N LEU A 44 6.44 6.60 9.60
CA LEU A 44 5.92 7.67 8.76
C LEU A 44 6.96 8.17 7.74
N GLN A 45 8.25 8.22 8.08
CA GLN A 45 9.30 8.63 7.12
C GLN A 45 9.47 7.64 5.94
N MET A 46 8.96 6.42 6.08
CA MET A 46 9.03 5.31 5.10
C MET A 46 7.68 4.91 4.52
N ALA A 47 6.59 5.63 4.83
CA ALA A 47 5.24 5.33 4.38
C ALA A 47 4.98 5.65 2.88
N TYR A 48 6.01 5.60 2.04
CA TYR A 48 5.87 5.64 0.59
C TYR A 48 5.69 4.22 0.02
N PRO A 49 4.99 4.05 -1.11
CA PRO A 49 4.65 2.74 -1.66
C PRO A 49 5.82 2.07 -2.36
N ILE A 50 5.86 0.74 -2.22
CA ILE A 50 6.57 -0.21 -3.08
C ILE A 50 5.52 -1.20 -3.61
N ALA A 51 5.63 -1.61 -4.88
CA ALA A 51 4.80 -2.70 -5.38
C ALA A 51 5.46 -4.05 -5.08
N VAL A 52 4.68 -4.99 -4.58
CA VAL A 52 5.08 -6.40 -4.44
C VAL A 52 4.00 -7.24 -5.13
N THR A 53 4.43 -8.20 -5.93
CA THR A 53 3.51 -9.06 -6.69
C THR A 53 3.82 -10.53 -6.49
N ASN A 54 2.87 -11.40 -6.81
CA ASN A 54 3.13 -12.84 -6.85
C ASN A 54 2.41 -13.51 -8.02
N CYS A 55 3.01 -14.59 -8.51
CA CYS A 55 2.48 -15.40 -9.60
C CYS A 55 2.26 -16.84 -9.13
N GLU A 56 1.36 -17.57 -9.80
CA GLU A 56 1.12 -18.99 -9.49
C GLU A 56 2.38 -19.84 -9.64
N SER A 57 3.28 -19.44 -10.56
CA SER A 57 4.57 -20.12 -10.77
C SER A 57 5.56 -19.96 -9.63
N ASP A 58 5.37 -18.95 -8.78
CA ASP A 58 6.29 -18.59 -7.70
C ASP A 58 5.91 -19.30 -6.38
N LEU A 59 4.73 -19.93 -6.33
CA LEU A 59 4.27 -20.72 -5.19
C LEU A 59 4.97 -22.08 -5.15
N VAL A 60 5.65 -22.35 -4.03
CA VAL A 60 6.28 -23.65 -3.77
C VAL A 60 5.22 -24.73 -3.56
N ASP A 61 4.16 -24.41 -2.82
CA ASP A 61 2.98 -25.26 -2.62
C ASP A 61 1.72 -24.46 -2.98
N PRO A 62 1.00 -24.82 -4.07
CA PRO A 62 -0.22 -24.13 -4.48
C PRO A 62 -1.36 -24.16 -3.47
N THR A 63 -1.31 -25.10 -2.50
CA THR A 63 -2.31 -25.26 -1.43
C THR A 63 -1.97 -24.48 -0.17
N ASP A 64 -0.77 -23.90 -0.07
CA ASP A 64 -0.40 -23.04 1.03
C ASP A 64 -1.05 -21.65 0.86
N THR A 65 -2.17 -21.48 1.54
CA THR A 65 -2.93 -20.23 1.53
C THR A 65 -2.18 -19.09 2.24
N TYR A 66 -1.25 -19.38 3.14
CA TYR A 66 -0.49 -18.35 3.84
C TYR A 66 0.48 -17.68 2.88
N SER A 67 1.38 -18.45 2.26
CA SER A 67 2.33 -17.92 1.26
C SER A 67 1.62 -17.28 0.06
N ARG A 68 0.40 -17.72 -0.24
CA ARG A 68 -0.43 -17.14 -1.31
C ARG A 68 -0.93 -15.73 -0.99
N TYR A 69 -1.36 -15.47 0.25
CA TYR A 69 -2.06 -14.24 0.62
C TYR A 69 -1.28 -13.30 1.54
N ILE A 70 -0.10 -13.69 2.02
CA ILE A 70 0.76 -12.85 2.85
C ILE A 70 1.90 -12.26 2.01
N PRO A 71 1.90 -10.93 1.75
CA PRO A 71 2.90 -10.31 0.89
C PRO A 71 4.35 -10.41 1.37
N ASP A 72 4.59 -10.66 2.65
CA ASP A 72 5.95 -10.88 3.18
C ASP A 72 6.61 -12.14 2.59
N GLU A 73 5.82 -13.09 2.09
CA GLU A 73 6.30 -14.32 1.45
C GLU A 73 6.53 -14.16 -0.06
N TRP A 74 6.26 -12.99 -0.63
CA TRP A 74 6.31 -12.76 -2.08
C TRP A 74 7.69 -12.31 -2.55
N LEU A 75 8.06 -12.74 -3.76
CA LEU A 75 9.43 -12.62 -4.28
C LEU A 75 9.63 -11.44 -5.25
N GLU A 76 8.57 -10.89 -5.83
CA GLU A 76 8.67 -9.90 -6.90
C GLU A 76 8.46 -8.47 -6.38
N TRP A 77 9.56 -7.79 -6.09
CA TRP A 77 9.59 -6.45 -5.51
C TRP A 77 9.94 -5.41 -6.57
N HIS A 78 9.14 -4.34 -6.66
CA HIS A 78 9.26 -3.30 -7.68
C HIS A 78 9.45 -1.91 -7.04
N ASP A 79 10.63 -1.63 -6.49
CA ASP A 79 10.93 -0.32 -5.83
C ASP A 79 10.92 0.87 -6.80
N ASP A 80 11.25 0.62 -8.08
CA ASP A 80 11.48 1.71 -9.05
C ASP A 80 10.19 2.34 -9.56
N HIS A 81 9.07 1.62 -9.56
CA HIS A 81 7.80 2.11 -10.12
C HIS A 81 7.25 3.34 -9.39
N PHE A 82 7.58 3.49 -8.11
CA PHE A 82 7.11 4.63 -7.31
C PHE A 82 8.19 5.67 -7.04
N ALA A 83 9.31 5.68 -7.78
CA ALA A 83 10.40 6.61 -7.54
C ALA A 83 9.95 8.09 -7.48
N LYS A 84 9.04 8.51 -8.36
CA LYS A 84 8.50 9.89 -8.36
C LYS A 84 7.63 10.16 -7.14
N VAL A 85 6.79 9.20 -6.75
CA VAL A 85 5.93 9.31 -5.55
C VAL A 85 6.80 9.34 -4.29
N LYS A 86 7.78 8.45 -4.18
CA LYS A 86 8.77 8.40 -3.09
C LYS A 86 9.51 9.72 -2.94
N HIS A 87 9.93 10.34 -4.05
CA HIS A 87 10.56 11.66 -4.01
C HIS A 87 9.60 12.76 -3.51
N ALA A 88 8.39 12.83 -4.07
CA ALA A 88 7.38 13.82 -3.68
C ALA A 88 6.95 13.65 -2.21
N TYR A 89 6.79 12.41 -1.77
CA TYR A 89 6.47 12.05 -0.39
C TYR A 89 7.56 12.49 0.59
N LYS A 90 8.83 12.20 0.29
CA LYS A 90 9.95 12.61 1.17
C LYS A 90 10.01 14.13 1.34
N ALA A 91 9.77 14.89 0.27
CA ALA A 91 9.70 16.35 0.36
C ALA A 91 8.52 16.82 1.24
N LEU A 92 7.35 16.19 1.09
CA LEU A 92 6.18 16.48 1.93
C LEU A 92 6.42 16.14 3.39
N TYR A 93 6.95 14.95 3.69
CA TYR A 93 7.26 14.52 5.04
C TYR A 93 8.28 15.46 5.70
N GLN A 94 9.32 15.87 4.98
CA GLN A 94 10.32 16.83 5.50
C GLN A 94 9.68 18.18 5.86
N ALA A 95 8.77 18.69 5.02
CA ALA A 95 8.04 19.91 5.32
C ALA A 95 7.10 19.74 6.53
N PHE A 96 6.44 18.59 6.63
CA PHE A 96 5.57 18.24 7.75
C PHE A 96 6.35 18.18 9.07
N SER A 97 7.48 17.46 9.10
CA SER A 97 8.30 17.26 10.31
C SER A 97 9.03 18.52 10.79
N GLN A 98 9.17 19.54 9.93
CA GLN A 98 9.68 20.86 10.33
C GLN A 98 8.64 21.71 11.06
N VAL A 99 7.36 21.43 10.85
CA VAL A 99 6.24 22.20 11.41
C VAL A 99 5.61 21.48 12.61
N TYR A 100 5.59 20.14 12.58
CA TYR A 100 4.94 19.31 13.58
C TYR A 100 5.93 18.35 14.24
N THR A 101 5.78 18.22 15.55
CA THR A 101 6.38 17.13 16.31
C THR A 101 5.76 15.81 15.85
N VAL A 102 6.58 14.91 15.31
CA VAL A 102 6.13 13.61 14.78
C VAL A 102 5.95 12.58 15.89
N THR A 103 6.91 12.53 16.82
CA THR A 103 6.88 11.63 17.98
C THR A 103 6.91 12.40 19.29
N ASP A 104 6.23 11.89 20.31
CA ASP A 104 6.28 12.42 21.67
C ASP A 104 7.48 11.87 22.47
N GLU A 105 7.55 12.24 23.76
CA GLU A 105 8.62 11.81 24.68
C GLU A 105 8.62 10.30 24.95
N ALA A 106 7.51 9.60 24.68
CA ALA A 106 7.38 8.14 24.80
C ALA A 106 7.69 7.43 23.48
N PHE A 107 8.15 8.16 22.45
CA PHE A 107 8.37 7.66 21.09
C PHE A 107 7.09 7.18 20.39
N CYS A 108 5.93 7.62 20.86
CA CYS A 108 4.65 7.38 20.21
C CYS A 108 4.41 8.45 19.14
N TYR A 109 3.71 8.10 18.05
CA TYR A 109 3.25 9.10 17.08
C TYR A 109 2.29 10.08 17.76
N THR A 110 2.49 11.38 17.52
CA THR A 110 1.53 12.40 17.97
C THR A 110 0.20 12.26 17.23
N GLU A 111 -0.89 12.79 17.80
CA GLU A 111 -2.21 12.78 17.14
C GLU A 111 -2.17 13.36 15.72
N VAL A 112 -1.39 14.42 15.50
CA VAL A 112 -1.24 15.04 14.18
C VAL A 112 -0.48 14.13 13.20
N ALA A 113 0.52 13.38 13.67
CA ALA A 113 1.23 12.40 12.85
C ALA A 113 0.33 11.21 12.48
N LEU A 114 -0.49 10.74 13.43
CA LEU A 114 -1.48 9.69 13.18
C LEU A 114 -2.53 10.14 12.17
N GLU A 115 -3.10 11.34 12.33
CA GLU A 115 -4.08 11.90 11.39
C GLU A 115 -3.49 12.03 9.97
N PHE A 116 -2.25 12.52 9.86
CA PHE A 116 -1.56 12.60 8.57
C PHE A 116 -1.36 11.23 7.93
N MET A 117 -0.99 10.23 8.73
CA MET A 117 -0.81 8.85 8.28
C MET A 117 -2.13 8.22 7.80
N GLU A 118 -3.22 8.42 8.54
CA GLU A 118 -4.56 7.95 8.15
C GLU A 118 -5.02 8.58 6.83
N GLN A 119 -4.81 9.89 6.65
CA GLN A 119 -5.13 10.56 5.38
C GLN A 119 -4.29 10.03 4.20
N LEU A 120 -3.02 9.73 4.44
CA LEU A 120 -2.14 9.14 3.44
C LEU A 120 -2.62 7.74 3.03
N TYR A 121 -2.97 6.90 3.99
CA TYR A 121 -3.50 5.55 3.76
C TYR A 121 -4.85 5.57 3.03
N ALA A 122 -5.75 6.47 3.43
CA ALA A 122 -7.02 6.67 2.74
C ALA A 122 -6.82 7.11 1.28
N MET A 123 -5.82 7.94 1.00
CA MET A 123 -5.44 8.33 -0.36
C MET A 123 -4.97 7.13 -1.19
N TYR A 124 -4.11 6.27 -0.64
CA TYR A 124 -3.66 5.05 -1.33
C TYR A 124 -4.80 4.09 -1.60
N LEU A 125 -5.64 3.82 -0.59
CA LEU A 125 -6.80 2.95 -0.73
C LEU A 125 -7.78 3.48 -1.78
N ALA A 126 -8.09 4.77 -1.76
CA ALA A 126 -8.98 5.40 -2.73
C ALA A 126 -8.48 5.24 -4.16
N ALA A 127 -7.16 5.36 -4.39
CA ALA A 127 -6.55 5.18 -5.69
C ALA A 127 -6.53 3.69 -6.13
N MET A 128 -6.24 2.75 -5.22
CA MET A 128 -6.35 1.32 -5.52
C MET A 128 -7.78 0.91 -5.89
N LYS A 129 -8.79 1.40 -5.18
CA LYS A 129 -10.21 1.14 -5.50
C LYS A 129 -10.61 1.55 -6.91
N LYS A 130 -9.98 2.59 -7.46
CA LYS A 130 -10.26 3.04 -8.83
C LYS A 130 -9.78 2.04 -9.88
N VAL A 131 -8.71 1.30 -9.59
CA VAL A 131 -8.03 0.42 -10.58
C VAL A 131 -8.38 -1.06 -10.42
N VAL A 132 -8.87 -1.48 -9.25
CA VAL A 132 -9.37 -2.86 -9.05
C VAL A 132 -10.40 -3.22 -10.12
N GLY A 133 -10.27 -4.41 -10.69
CA GLY A 133 -11.14 -4.92 -11.75
C GLY A 133 -10.81 -4.40 -13.15
N GLN A 134 -9.89 -3.44 -13.31
CA GLN A 134 -9.39 -3.03 -14.63
C GLN A 134 -8.30 -3.97 -15.17
N PHE A 135 -7.70 -4.78 -14.29
CA PHE A 135 -6.62 -5.70 -14.60
C PHE A 135 -7.08 -7.14 -14.33
N PRO A 136 -7.47 -7.90 -15.38
CA PRO A 136 -8.16 -9.18 -15.21
C PRO A 136 -7.26 -10.28 -14.62
N ASP A 137 -5.95 -10.14 -14.77
CA ASP A 137 -4.98 -11.13 -14.27
C ASP A 137 -4.78 -11.04 -12.75
N VAL A 138 -5.07 -9.88 -12.15
CA VAL A 138 -4.88 -9.64 -10.72
C VAL A 138 -6.18 -9.88 -9.96
N SER A 139 -6.25 -10.98 -9.23
CA SER A 139 -7.40 -11.39 -8.43
C SER A 139 -7.32 -10.89 -6.98
N TYR A 140 -6.12 -10.72 -6.42
CA TYR A 140 -5.88 -10.34 -5.03
C TYR A 140 -5.16 -9.00 -4.90
N TRP A 141 -5.68 -8.12 -4.05
CA TRP A 141 -5.23 -6.74 -3.88
C TRP A 141 -5.13 -6.38 -2.40
N ILE A 142 -4.01 -5.78 -1.96
CA ILE A 142 -3.88 -5.38 -0.55
C ILE A 142 -2.93 -4.19 -0.35
N ILE A 143 -3.17 -3.40 0.69
CA ILE A 143 -2.16 -2.50 1.27
C ILE A 143 -1.55 -3.24 2.45
N TRP A 144 -0.24 -3.43 2.44
CA TRP A 144 0.47 -4.23 3.44
C TRP A 144 1.53 -3.41 4.18
N ILE A 145 1.67 -3.69 5.47
CA ILE A 145 2.70 -3.13 6.34
C ILE A 145 3.23 -4.30 7.17
N SER A 146 4.46 -4.73 6.91
CA SER A 146 5.07 -5.87 7.59
C SER A 146 5.10 -5.63 9.10
N ASP A 147 4.85 -6.69 9.88
CA ASP A 147 4.86 -6.68 11.35
C ASP A 147 3.99 -5.61 12.03
N SER A 148 2.91 -5.18 11.38
CA SER A 148 2.01 -4.13 11.90
C SER A 148 0.54 -4.58 11.96
N ASP A 149 -0.20 -4.06 12.94
CA ASP A 149 -1.64 -4.30 13.16
C ASP A 149 -2.53 -3.16 12.67
N ARG A 150 -1.97 -2.23 11.88
CA ARG A 150 -2.69 -1.03 11.43
C ARG A 150 -3.95 -1.39 10.64
N ALA A 151 -5.04 -0.71 10.98
CA ALA A 151 -6.37 -0.98 10.43
C ALA A 151 -6.46 -0.97 8.90
N ILE A 152 -5.59 -0.20 8.21
CA ILE A 152 -5.55 -0.13 6.76
C ILE A 152 -5.31 -1.49 6.09
N ILE A 153 -4.58 -2.41 6.73
CA ILE A 153 -4.32 -3.75 6.20
C ILE A 153 -5.65 -4.48 6.03
N THR A 154 -6.39 -4.62 7.12
CA THR A 154 -7.71 -5.26 7.16
C THR A 154 -8.74 -4.50 6.33
N GLU A 155 -8.78 -3.16 6.42
CA GLU A 155 -9.71 -2.34 5.64
C GLU A 155 -9.49 -2.52 4.13
N SER A 156 -8.24 -2.49 3.68
CA SER A 156 -7.90 -2.66 2.27
C SER A 156 -8.28 -4.05 1.77
N PHE A 157 -8.02 -5.10 2.54
CA PHE A 157 -8.43 -6.46 2.18
C PHE A 157 -9.93 -6.55 1.92
N TRP A 158 -10.76 -6.14 2.87
CA TRP A 158 -12.22 -6.25 2.75
C TRP A 158 -12.82 -5.31 1.73
N THR A 159 -12.15 -4.21 1.42
CA THR A 159 -12.60 -3.21 0.45
C THR A 159 -12.23 -3.58 -0.98
N LEU A 160 -11.06 -4.17 -1.20
CA LEU A 160 -10.52 -4.41 -2.53
C LEU A 160 -10.81 -5.81 -3.07
N ASN A 161 -11.14 -6.78 -2.20
CA ASN A 161 -11.31 -8.18 -2.59
C ASN A 161 -12.75 -8.69 -2.48
N SER A 162 -13.08 -9.66 -3.33
CA SER A 162 -14.39 -10.32 -3.36
C SER A 162 -14.27 -11.75 -3.89
N GLY A 163 -15.35 -12.54 -3.79
CA GLY A 163 -15.40 -13.92 -4.27
C GLY A 163 -14.42 -14.85 -3.54
N HIS A 164 -13.86 -15.82 -4.27
CA HIS A 164 -12.99 -16.86 -3.72
C HIS A 164 -11.79 -16.30 -2.94
N VAL A 165 -11.13 -15.25 -3.45
CA VAL A 165 -10.01 -14.59 -2.75
C VAL A 165 -10.43 -14.12 -1.35
N ARG A 166 -11.63 -13.51 -1.25
CA ARG A 166 -12.15 -13.05 0.04
C ARG A 166 -12.47 -14.23 0.96
N GLU A 167 -13.03 -15.31 0.43
CA GLU A 167 -13.40 -16.51 1.19
C GLU A 167 -12.17 -17.26 1.73
N GLU A 168 -11.14 -17.44 0.90
CA GLU A 168 -9.93 -18.18 1.27
C GLU A 168 -9.02 -17.40 2.21
N ALA A 169 -8.84 -16.10 1.96
CA ALA A 169 -7.90 -15.28 2.70
C ALA A 169 -8.49 -14.65 3.99
N ALA A 170 -9.81 -14.66 4.17
CA ALA A 170 -10.50 -14.00 5.29
C ALA A 170 -9.90 -14.35 6.66
N ILE A 171 -9.50 -15.60 6.87
CA ILE A 171 -8.93 -16.10 8.13
C ILE A 171 -7.70 -15.32 8.62
N TYR A 172 -7.01 -14.61 7.73
CA TYR A 172 -5.82 -13.81 8.06
C TYR A 172 -6.17 -12.36 8.44
N PHE A 173 -7.42 -11.94 8.21
CA PHE A 173 -7.89 -10.56 8.37
C PHE A 173 -9.14 -10.43 9.27
N GLU A 174 -9.67 -11.56 9.75
CA GLU A 174 -10.69 -11.61 10.81
C GLU A 174 -9.99 -11.46 12.17
N GLN A 175 -9.98 -10.24 12.70
CA GLN A 175 -9.64 -9.94 14.10
C GLN A 175 -10.88 -9.50 14.86
#